data_AF-A0A1S3DR54-F1
#
_entry.id   AF-A0A1S3DR54-F1
#
_cell.length_a   1.000
_cell.length_b   1.000
_cell.length_c   1.000
_cell.angle_alpha   90.00
_cell.angle_beta   90.00
_cell.angle_gamma   90.00
#
_symmetry.space_group_name_H-M   'P 1'
#
loop_
_entity.id
_entity.type
_entity.pdbx_description
1 polymer ?
#
loop_
_entity_poly.entity_id
_entity_poly.type
_entity_poly.pdbx_seq_one_letter_code
_entity_poly.pdbx_strand_id
1 'polypeptide(L)'
;MCHYFFRPEYRNDWETTLEKMTVAETISEDTILFWQIHKSIWPVTQRDAVFWSHMTQVPDPSDRDAQNIWIVVNNSTDLDAYPPNQGKYLRLFLTVCMLCQTLVTPPKQGTTITRQDIACKITYCSV
;
A
#
# COMPACT_ATOMS: atom_id res chain seq x y z
N MET A 1 0.65 -7.95 6.63
CA MET A 1 -0.28 -7.31 5.69
C MET A 1 0.42 -6.24 4.86
N CYS A 2 0.95 -5.18 5.48
CA CYS A 2 1.71 -4.11 4.79
C CYS A 2 2.74 -4.60 3.78
N HIS A 3 3.52 -5.64 4.11
CA HIS A 3 4.47 -6.26 3.16
C HIS A 3 3.83 -6.65 1.82
N TYR A 4 2.71 -7.39 1.83
CA TYR A 4 2.01 -7.85 0.62
C TYR A 4 1.30 -6.70 -0.12
N PHE A 5 0.89 -5.66 0.60
CA PHE A 5 0.28 -4.47 0.01
C PHE A 5 1.33 -3.59 -0.71
N PHE A 6 2.51 -3.45 -0.11
CA PHE A 6 3.63 -2.65 -0.59
C PHE A 6 4.38 -3.30 -1.75
N ARG A 7 4.74 -4.59 -1.63
CA ARG A 7 5.66 -5.25 -2.56
C ARG A 7 5.02 -5.44 -3.95
N PRO A 8 5.70 -4.98 -5.04
CA PRO A 8 5.18 -5.10 -6.40
C PRO A 8 4.90 -6.55 -6.84
N GLU A 9 5.71 -7.50 -6.38
CA GLU A 9 5.67 -8.91 -6.79
C GLU A 9 4.33 -9.60 -6.47
N TYR A 10 3.64 -9.18 -5.40
CA TYR A 10 2.33 -9.73 -5.03
C TYR A 10 1.16 -8.93 -5.61
N ARG A 11 1.41 -7.79 -6.28
CA ARG A 11 0.32 -6.87 -6.67
C ARG A 11 -0.72 -7.54 -7.56
N ASN A 12 -0.28 -8.33 -8.53
CA ASN A 12 -1.19 -9.01 -9.46
C ASN A 12 -1.98 -10.17 -8.84
N ASP A 13 -1.57 -10.65 -7.66
CA ASP A 13 -2.26 -11.75 -6.98
C ASP A 13 -3.56 -11.29 -6.31
N TRP A 14 -3.65 -10.01 -5.93
CA TRP A 14 -4.79 -9.48 -5.17
C TRP A 14 -5.46 -8.25 -5.78
N GLU A 15 -4.75 -7.43 -6.56
CA GLU A 15 -5.31 -6.21 -7.15
C GLU A 15 -6.00 -6.51 -8.48
N THR A 16 -7.32 -6.31 -8.52
CA THR A 16 -8.15 -6.70 -9.66
C THR A 16 -8.50 -5.53 -10.58
N THR A 17 -8.26 -4.29 -10.16
CA THR A 17 -8.60 -3.07 -10.91
C THR A 17 -7.49 -2.61 -11.84
N LEU A 18 -6.29 -3.18 -11.73
CA LEU A 18 -5.14 -2.82 -12.56
C LEU A 18 -5.17 -3.52 -13.91
N GLU A 19 -4.88 -2.75 -14.95
CA GLU A 19 -4.55 -3.26 -16.29
C GLU A 19 -3.03 -3.39 -16.45
N LYS A 20 -2.27 -2.41 -15.94
CA LYS A 20 -0.81 -2.41 -15.98
C LYS A 20 -0.23 -1.78 -14.73
N MET A 21 0.86 -2.37 -14.25
CA MET A 21 1.71 -1.79 -13.20
C MET A 21 3.15 -1.75 -13.69
N THR A 22 3.79 -0.60 -13.54
CA THR A 22 5.21 -0.40 -13.80
C THR A 22 5.86 0.16 -12.54
N VAL A 23 6.94 -0.48 -12.08
CA VAL A 23 7.87 0.14 -11.13
C VAL A 23 8.68 1.16 -11.91
N ALA A 24 8.43 2.45 -11.66
CA ALA A 24 9.10 3.55 -12.35
C ALA A 24 10.52 3.73 -11.82
N GLU A 25 10.68 3.64 -10.49
CA GLU A 25 11.96 3.80 -9.80
C GLU A 25 11.89 3.13 -8.42
N THR A 26 13.00 2.54 -7.98
CA THR A 26 13.19 2.06 -6.60
C THR A 26 14.15 3.00 -5.90
N ILE A 27 13.64 3.90 -5.07
CA ILE A 27 14.46 4.88 -4.34
C ILE A 27 15.23 4.18 -3.21
N SER A 28 14.56 3.28 -2.50
CA SER A 28 15.10 2.50 -1.38
C SER A 28 14.31 1.20 -1.22
N GLU A 29 14.73 0.32 -0.30
CA GLU A 29 14.03 -0.95 -0.05
C GLU A 29 12.57 -0.78 0.42
N ASP A 30 12.28 0.38 1.00
CA ASP A 30 11.01 0.77 1.61
C ASP A 30 10.29 1.89 0.86
N THR A 31 10.85 2.42 -0.24
CA THR A 31 10.26 3.51 -1.02
C THR A 31 10.37 3.26 -2.53
N ILE A 32 9.22 3.15 -3.20
CA ILE A 32 9.12 2.79 -4.62
C ILE A 32 8.15 3.72 -5.34
N LEU A 33 8.51 4.18 -6.53
CA LEU A 33 7.64 4.93 -7.43
C LEU A 33 6.93 4.01 -8.41
N PHE A 34 5.63 4.21 -8.58
CA PHE A 34 4.79 3.45 -9.47
C PHE A 34 4.14 4.33 -10.53
N TRP A 35 4.03 3.79 -11.73
CA TRP A 35 3.04 4.22 -12.71
C TRP A 35 2.08 3.08 -13.00
N GLN A 36 0.79 3.34 -12.86
CA GLN A 36 -0.27 2.33 -12.95
C GLN A 36 -1.36 2.76 -13.91
N ILE A 37 -1.89 1.80 -14.67
CA ILE A 37 -3.07 1.99 -15.53
C ILE A 37 -4.18 1.12 -14.96
N HIS A 38 -5.34 1.74 -14.73
CA HIS A 38 -6.52 1.05 -14.23
C HIS A 38 -7.42 0.61 -15.39
N LYS A 39 -8.12 -0.51 -15.20
CA LYS A 39 -9.15 -0.97 -16.13
C LYS A 39 -10.23 0.11 -16.29
N SER A 40 -10.64 0.38 -17.52
CA SER A 40 -11.75 1.31 -17.79
C SER A 40 -13.09 0.58 -17.73
N ILE A 41 -14.13 1.30 -17.29
CA ILE A 41 -15.52 0.89 -17.44
C ILE A 41 -16.14 1.87 -18.44
N TRP A 42 -16.53 1.36 -19.60
CA TRP A 42 -17.24 2.16 -20.61
C TRP A 42 -18.49 2.81 -19.98
N PRO A 43 -18.77 4.10 -20.22
CA PRO A 43 -18.20 4.98 -21.25
C PRO A 43 -17.02 5.85 -20.78
N VAL A 44 -16.41 5.57 -19.63
CA VAL A 44 -15.49 6.52 -19.01
C VAL A 44 -14.05 6.32 -19.51
N THR A 45 -13.37 7.45 -19.79
CA THR A 45 -11.94 7.48 -20.12
C THR A 45 -11.12 6.65 -19.14
N GLN A 46 -10.11 5.95 -19.65
CA GLN A 46 -9.22 5.15 -18.83
C GLN A 46 -8.35 6.04 -17.91
N ARG A 47 -7.94 5.50 -16.76
CA ARG A 47 -7.19 6.25 -15.75
C ARG A 47 -5.78 5.72 -15.59
N ASP A 48 -4.85 6.63 -15.35
CA ASP A 48 -3.52 6.31 -14.86
C ASP A 48 -3.25 6.98 -13.50
N ALA A 49 -2.28 6.47 -12.76
CA ALA A 49 -1.81 7.05 -11.51
C ALA A 49 -0.29 7.01 -11.47
N VAL A 50 0.32 8.09 -10.96
CA VAL A 50 1.75 8.16 -10.64
C VAL A 50 1.85 8.49 -9.17
N PHE A 51 2.52 7.64 -8.39
CA PHE A 51 2.62 7.81 -6.94
C PHE A 51 3.89 7.16 -6.39
N TRP A 52 4.42 7.71 -5.31
CA TRP A 52 5.36 6.99 -4.47
C TRP A 52 4.60 6.15 -3.45
N SER A 53 5.15 5.00 -3.10
CA SER A 53 4.72 4.13 -2.03
C SER A 53 5.85 4.03 -1.01
N HIS A 54 5.55 4.22 0.26
CA HIS A 54 6.51 4.11 1.35
C HIS A 54 5.98 3.18 2.44
N MET A 55 6.76 2.19 2.85
CA MET A 55 6.44 1.30 3.96
C MET A 55 7.30 1.63 5.17
N THR A 56 6.69 1.81 6.33
CA THR A 56 7.43 2.13 7.56
C THR A 56 6.76 1.56 8.80
N GLN A 57 7.38 1.78 9.95
CA GLN A 57 6.84 1.45 11.26
C GLN A 57 6.84 2.69 12.14
N VAL A 58 5.82 2.81 12.99
CA VAL A 58 5.75 3.84 14.03
C VAL A 58 5.36 3.21 15.38
N PRO A 59 5.82 3.75 16.51
CA PRO A 59 5.34 3.34 17.83
C PRO A 59 3.82 3.55 17.94
N ASP A 60 3.13 2.71 18.73
CA ASP A 60 1.72 2.96 19.05
C ASP A 60 1.64 4.12 20.06
N PRO A 61 0.97 5.24 19.73
CA PRO A 61 0.89 6.39 20.62
C PRO A 61 0.00 6.13 21.86
N SER A 62 -0.86 5.11 21.79
CA SER A 62 -1.83 4.78 22.85
C SER A 62 -1.30 3.70 23.80
N ASP A 63 -0.35 2.89 23.35
CA ASP A 63 0.23 1.79 24.13
C ASP A 63 1.73 1.65 23.81
N ARG A 64 2.58 2.12 24.74
CA ARG A 64 4.05 2.11 24.54
C ARG A 64 4.66 0.71 24.61
N ASP A 65 3.96 -0.25 25.19
CA ASP A 65 4.42 -1.63 25.32
C ASP A 65 3.91 -2.50 24.15
N ALA A 66 3.03 -1.97 23.31
CA ALA A 66 2.56 -2.64 22.11
C ALA A 66 3.64 -2.74 21.03
N GLN A 67 3.42 -3.66 20.09
CA GLN A 67 4.24 -3.75 18.88
C GLN A 67 4.07 -2.49 18.02
N ASN A 68 5.13 -2.11 17.31
CA ASN A 68 5.06 -1.04 16.33
C ASN A 68 3.94 -1.28 15.31
N ILE A 69 3.31 -0.18 14.93
CA ILE A 69 2.29 -0.12 13.89
C ILE A 69 3.00 -0.10 12.53
N TRP A 70 2.62 -1.03 11.65
CA TRP A 70 3.10 -1.02 10.27
C TRP A 70 2.22 -0.11 9.41
N ILE A 71 2.85 0.68 8.55
CA ILE A 71 2.16 1.65 7.70
C ILE A 71 2.69 1.52 6.27
N VAL A 72 1.77 1.58 5.29
CA VAL A 72 2.11 1.86 3.89
C VAL A 72 1.33 3.08 3.45
N VAL A 73 2.04 4.09 2.94
CA VAL A 73 1.44 5.29 2.36
C VAL A 73 1.72 5.31 0.87
N ASN A 74 0.68 5.51 0.07
CA ASN A 74 0.79 5.82 -1.35
C ASN A 74 0.32 7.25 -1.56
N ASN A 75 1.15 8.09 -2.15
CA ASN A 75 0.77 9.48 -2.42
C ASN A 75 1.20 9.87 -3.83
N SER A 76 0.30 10.57 -4.53
CA SER A 76 0.54 10.97 -5.90
C SER A 76 1.72 11.91 -6.03
N THR A 77 2.42 11.80 -7.15
CA THR A 77 3.55 12.65 -7.47
C THR A 77 3.67 12.79 -8.97
N ASP A 78 4.53 13.71 -9.41
CA ASP A 78 4.80 13.94 -10.82
C ASP A 78 6.13 13.30 -11.20
N LEU A 79 6.17 12.73 -12.40
CA LEU A 79 7.38 12.19 -13.02
C LEU A 79 7.41 12.61 -14.49
N ASP A 80 8.52 13.21 -14.93
CA ASP A 80 8.69 13.67 -16.32
C ASP A 80 8.58 12.54 -17.35
N ALA A 81 8.97 11.31 -16.96
CA ALA A 81 8.82 10.13 -17.79
C ALA A 81 7.35 9.70 -18.01
N TYR A 82 6.44 10.16 -17.14
CA TYR A 82 5.01 9.83 -17.16
C TYR A 82 4.15 11.09 -16.97
N PRO A 83 4.20 12.06 -17.91
CA PRO A 83 3.53 13.33 -17.76
C PRO A 83 1.99 13.16 -17.83
N PRO A 84 1.22 13.96 -17.08
CA PRO A 84 -0.24 13.92 -17.15
C PRO A 84 -0.77 14.46 -18.50
N ASN A 85 -2.05 14.21 -18.79
CA ASN A 85 -2.81 14.84 -19.87
C ASN A 85 -2.29 14.60 -21.30
N GLN A 86 -1.60 13.49 -21.56
CA GLN A 86 -1.17 13.05 -22.90
C GLN A 86 -2.32 12.51 -23.78
N GLY A 87 -3.57 12.90 -23.50
CA GLY A 87 -4.78 12.52 -24.25
C GLY A 87 -5.25 11.07 -24.10
N LYS A 88 -4.41 10.14 -23.62
CA LYS A 88 -4.76 8.72 -23.49
C LYS A 88 -5.47 8.36 -22.17
N TYR A 89 -5.06 8.98 -21.07
CA TYR A 89 -5.54 8.65 -19.72
C TYR A 89 -5.93 9.91 -18.96
N LEU A 90 -6.92 9.79 -18.08
CA LEU A 90 -7.21 10.77 -17.05
C LEU A 90 -6.38 10.46 -15.80
N ARG A 91 -5.50 11.38 -15.39
CA ARG A 91 -4.64 11.22 -14.21
C ARG A 91 -5.46 11.22 -12.93
N LEU A 92 -5.35 10.13 -12.16
CA LEU A 92 -5.84 10.07 -10.79
C LEU A 92 -4.84 10.69 -9.83
N PHE A 93 -5.39 11.42 -8.87
CA PHE A 93 -4.70 11.81 -7.65
C PHE A 93 -5.26 10.97 -6.52
N LEU A 94 -4.37 10.31 -5.80
CA LEU A 94 -4.65 9.44 -4.67
C LEU A 94 -3.73 9.78 -3.50
N THR A 95 -4.33 9.70 -2.31
CA THR A 95 -3.63 9.53 -1.04
C THR A 95 -4.23 8.33 -0.34
N VAL A 96 -3.48 7.24 -0.27
CA VAL A 96 -3.89 5.98 0.34
C VAL A 96 -2.99 5.65 1.51
N CYS A 97 -3.57 5.18 2.61
CA CYS A 97 -2.83 4.71 3.77
C CYS A 97 -3.41 3.37 4.25
N MET A 98 -2.54 2.36 4.38
CA MET A 98 -2.86 1.12 5.07
C MET A 98 -2.04 1.04 6.36
N LEU A 99 -2.73 1.06 7.49
CA LEU A 99 -2.15 0.96 8.82
C LEU A 99 -2.55 -0.38 9.43
N CYS A 100 -1.58 -1.09 10.02
CA CYS A 100 -1.76 -2.43 10.57
C CYS A 100 -1.17 -2.53 11.98
N GLN A 101 -2.05 -2.71 12.97
CA GLN A 101 -1.68 -2.98 14.36
C GLN A 101 -1.73 -4.49 14.60
N THR A 102 -0.66 -5.05 15.15
CA THR A 102 -0.62 -6.48 15.52
C THR A 102 -1.01 -6.63 16.98
N LEU A 103 -2.11 -7.33 17.23
CA LEU A 103 -2.60 -7.66 18.56
C LEU A 103 -2.19 -9.10 18.86
N VAL A 104 -1.53 -9.31 20.00
CA VAL A 104 -1.09 -10.63 20.44
C VAL A 104 -1.85 -10.99 21.71
N THR A 105 -2.60 -12.08 21.66
CA THR A 105 -3.21 -12.67 22.85
C THR A 105 -2.10 -13.34 23.65
N PRO A 106 -1.89 -12.97 24.93
CA PRO A 106 -0.80 -13.56 25.72
C PRO A 106 -0.92 -15.08 25.79
N PRO A 107 0.14 -15.83 25.45
CA PRO A 107 0.11 -17.29 25.53
C PRO A 107 0.01 -17.74 26.99
N LYS A 108 -0.55 -18.94 27.21
CA LYS A 108 -0.43 -19.60 28.52
C LYS A 108 1.06 -19.84 28.82
N GLN A 109 1.48 -19.73 30.08
CA GLN A 109 2.89 -19.91 30.47
C GLN A 109 3.50 -21.18 29.86
N GLY A 110 4.65 -21.02 29.20
CA GLY A 110 5.37 -22.12 28.55
C GLY A 110 4.90 -22.48 27.14
N THR A 111 3.90 -21.79 26.58
CA THR A 111 3.45 -22.04 25.20
C THR A 111 3.99 -21.02 24.21
N THR A 112 4.28 -21.47 22.98
CA THR A 112 4.72 -20.62 21.88
C THR A 112 3.53 -19.91 21.22
N ILE A 113 3.70 -18.64 20.86
CA ILE A 113 2.69 -17.88 20.11
C ILE A 113 2.45 -18.54 18.75
N THR A 114 1.18 -18.72 18.39
CA THR A 114 0.75 -19.27 17.10
C THR A 114 -0.06 -18.25 16.31
N ARG A 115 -0.45 -18.60 15.07
CA ARG A 115 -1.32 -17.74 14.25
C ARG A 115 -2.71 -17.54 14.86
N GLN A 116 -3.16 -18.47 15.70
CA GLN A 116 -4.45 -18.39 16.39
C GLN A 116 -4.42 -17.35 17.52
N ASP A 117 -3.23 -16.99 18.01
CA ASP A 117 -3.04 -16.04 19.11
C ASP A 117 -2.85 -14.60 18.61
N ILE A 118 -2.75 -14.39 17.29
CA ILE A 118 -2.50 -13.06 16.71
C ILE A 118 -3.70 -12.57 15.89
N ALA A 119 -3.98 -11.28 15.99
CA ALA A 119 -4.93 -10.58 15.14
C ALA A 119 -4.29 -9.34 14.53
N CYS A 120 -4.71 -8.96 13.33
CA CYS A 120 -4.28 -7.74 12.66
C CYS A 120 -5.46 -6.78 12.58
N LYS A 121 -5.40 -5.67 13.32
CA LYS A 121 -6.36 -4.58 13.17
C LYS A 121 -5.89 -3.65 12.06
N ILE A 122 -6.68 -3.58 10.98
CA ILE A 122 -6.35 -2.81 9.78
C ILE A 122 -7.21 -1.55 9.75
N THR A 123 -6.56 -0.40 9.56
CA THR A 123 -7.21 0.86 9.19
C THR A 123 -6.78 1.19 7.77
N TYR A 124 -7.73 1.30 6.86
CA TYR A 124 -7.48 1.67 5.46
C TYR A 124 -8.20 2.97 5.13
N CYS A 125 -7.45 3.94 4.60
CA CYS A 125 -7.97 5.23 4.15
C CYS A 125 -7.56 5.47 2.70
N SER A 126 -8.47 5.97 1.88
CA SER A 126 -8.24 6.36 0.49
C SER A 126 -9.00 7.64 0.19
N VAL A 127 -8.29 8.68 -0.25
CA VAL A 127 -8.83 10.00 -0.63
C VAL A 127 -8.32 10.38 -2.01
#